data_AF-A0A7Y0X3X2-F1
#
_entry.id   AF-A0A7Y0X3X2-F1
#
_cell.length_a   1.000
_cell.length_b   1.000
_cell.length_c   1.000
_cell.angle_alpha   90.00
_cell.angle_beta   90.00
_cell.angle_gamma   90.00
#
_symmetry.space_group_name_H-M   'P 1'
#
loop_
_entity.id
_entity.type
_entity.pdbx_description
1 polymer ?
#
loop_
_entity_poly.entity_id
_entity_poly.type
_entity_poly.pdbx_seq_one_letter_code
_entity_poly.pdbx_strand_id
1 'polypeptide(L)'
;TVQALKSGAIRFACEQPDSGHNHPRNLFVWRSNLLGSSGKGHEYMLKYLLGTDSGIQGEALGSSEGIKPEEVEWQSAAIEGKLDLLVTLDF
;
A
#
# COMPACT_ATOMS: atom_id res chain seq x y z
N THR A 1 -5.18 10.36 25.12
CA THR A 1 -4.49 10.19 23.82
C THR A 1 -2.97 10.16 23.95
N VAL A 2 -2.31 11.18 24.51
CA VAL A 2 -0.83 11.21 24.62
C VAL A 2 -0.25 10.01 25.37
N GLN A 3 -0.87 9.60 26.48
CA GLN A 3 -0.41 8.41 27.22
C GLN A 3 -0.53 7.13 26.41
N ALA A 4 -1.65 6.93 25.69
CA ALA A 4 -1.86 5.75 24.86
C ALA A 4 -0.81 5.64 23.74
N LEU A 5 -0.50 6.76 23.07
CA LEU A 5 0.59 6.84 22.08
C LEU A 5 1.96 6.55 22.70
N LYS A 6 2.30 7.18 23.83
CA LYS A 6 3.58 6.92 24.53
C LYS A 6 3.72 5.48 25.02
N SER A 7 2.62 4.85 25.40
CA SER A 7 2.59 3.45 25.87
C SER A 7 2.55 2.42 24.73
N GLY A 8 2.31 2.85 23.48
CA GLY A 8 2.11 1.95 22.34
C GLY A 8 0.72 1.29 22.26
N ALA A 9 -0.20 1.59 23.18
CA ALA A 9 -1.59 1.12 23.10
C ALA A 9 -2.35 1.68 21.88
N ILE A 10 -1.95 2.86 21.39
CA ILE A 10 -2.30 3.39 20.07
C ILE A 10 -1.00 3.62 19.32
N ARG A 11 -0.96 3.23 18.05
CA ARG A 11 0.21 3.36 17.18
C ARG A 11 -0.16 4.08 15.90
N PHE A 12 0.82 4.62 15.19
CA PHE A 12 0.57 5.21 13.88
C PHE A 12 0.33 4.12 12.84
N ALA A 13 -0.69 4.31 11.99
CA ALA A 13 -1.03 3.34 10.94
C ALA A 13 0.14 3.07 9.98
N CYS A 14 1.03 4.05 9.78
CA CYS A 14 2.21 3.93 8.93
C CYS A 14 3.29 2.99 9.46
N GLU A 15 3.28 2.66 10.75
CA GLU A 15 4.20 1.66 11.32
C GLU A 15 3.80 0.23 10.89
N GLN A 16 2.52 0.03 10.53
CA GLN A 16 1.92 -1.26 10.18
C GLN A 16 0.98 -1.13 8.96
N PRO A 17 1.45 -0.65 7.79
CA PRO A 17 0.57 -0.37 6.66
C PRO A 17 -0.10 -1.64 6.09
N ASP A 18 0.55 -2.80 6.29
CA ASP A 18 0.10 -4.10 5.82
C ASP A 18 -0.59 -4.93 6.93
N SER A 19 -1.13 -4.30 7.99
CA SER A 19 -1.87 -5.01 9.06
C SER A 19 -3.24 -5.56 8.67
N GLY A 20 -3.69 -5.32 7.43
CA GLY A 20 -5.07 -5.58 6.99
C GLY A 20 -6.06 -4.46 7.33
N HIS A 21 -5.71 -3.55 8.25
CA HIS A 21 -6.59 -2.46 8.70
C HIS A 21 -6.11 -1.06 8.31
N ASN A 22 -4.82 -0.92 7.97
CA ASN A 22 -4.15 0.38 7.83
C ASN A 22 -3.94 0.85 6.38
N HIS A 23 -4.77 0.36 5.45
CA HIS A 23 -4.73 0.75 4.03
C HIS A 23 -6.08 1.35 3.57
N PRO A 24 -6.08 2.21 2.54
CA PRO A 24 -7.32 2.71 1.97
C PRO A 24 -8.09 1.56 1.31
N ARG A 25 -9.40 1.51 1.54
CA ARG A 25 -10.30 0.51 0.95
C ARG A 25 -11.15 1.07 -0.20
N ASN A 26 -11.45 2.36 -0.16
CA ASN A 26 -12.29 3.02 -1.16
C ASN A 26 -11.53 4.21 -1.74
N LEU A 27 -11.40 4.26 -3.06
CA LEU A 27 -10.72 5.34 -3.78
C LEU A 27 -11.62 5.90 -4.87
N PHE A 28 -11.84 7.22 -4.83
CA PHE A 28 -12.53 7.96 -5.88
C PHE A 28 -11.50 8.76 -6.68
N VAL A 29 -11.49 8.57 -8.00
CA VAL A 29 -10.64 9.30 -8.93
C VAL A 29 -11.54 10.08 -9.88
N TRP A 30 -11.40 11.41 -9.90
CA TRP A 30 -12.14 12.26 -10.82
C TRP A 30 -11.21 13.31 -11.41
N ARG A 31 -11.45 13.69 -12.67
CA ARG A 31 -10.62 14.68 -13.39
C ARG A 31 -9.12 14.37 -13.35
N SER A 32 -8.79 13.08 -13.27
CA SER A 32 -7.43 12.58 -13.16
C SER A 32 -7.37 11.21 -13.82
N ASN A 33 -6.33 10.98 -14.61
CA ASN A 33 -6.00 9.66 -15.11
C ASN A 33 -4.84 9.09 -14.28
N LEU A 34 -5.12 8.75 -13.02
CA LEU A 34 -4.09 8.26 -12.07
C LEU A 34 -3.39 7.02 -12.59
N LEU A 35 -4.16 6.04 -13.08
CA LEU A 35 -3.63 4.76 -13.51
C LEU A 35 -3.00 4.82 -14.91
N GLY A 36 -3.40 5.76 -15.77
CA GLY A 36 -2.88 5.84 -17.15
C GLY A 36 -1.93 7.01 -17.43
N SER A 37 -1.65 7.88 -16.46
CA SER A 37 -0.82 9.07 -16.69
C SER A 37 0.06 9.46 -15.51
N SER A 38 -0.52 9.92 -14.41
CA SER A 38 0.26 10.55 -13.32
C SER A 38 0.88 9.55 -12.34
N GLY A 39 0.37 8.32 -12.30
CA GLY A 39 0.82 7.27 -11.40
C GLY A 39 2.16 6.67 -11.81
N LYS A 40 3.24 7.18 -11.23
CA LYS A 40 4.56 6.54 -11.31
C LYS A 40 4.53 5.19 -10.58
N GLY A 41 5.20 4.19 -11.14
CA GLY A 41 5.12 2.82 -10.63
C GLY A 41 3.80 2.14 -10.97
N HIS A 42 3.34 2.27 -12.22
CA HIS A 42 2.08 1.70 -12.72
C HIS A 42 1.85 0.25 -12.26
N GLU A 43 2.84 -0.63 -12.50
CA GLU A 43 2.78 -2.04 -12.13
C GLU A 43 2.64 -2.29 -10.63
N TYR A 44 3.21 -1.42 -9.79
CA TYR A 44 3.05 -1.50 -8.33
C TYR A 44 1.64 -1.14 -7.89
N MET A 45 0.98 -0.19 -8.55
CA MET A 45 -0.43 0.10 -8.28
C MET A 45 -1.33 -1.06 -8.71
N LEU A 46 -1.09 -1.64 -9.89
CA LEU A 46 -1.82 -2.83 -10.34
C LEU A 46 -1.72 -3.98 -9.33
N LYS A 47 -0.49 -4.30 -8.90
CA LYS A 47 -0.25 -5.38 -7.92
C LYS A 47 -0.84 -5.08 -6.55
N TYR A 48 -0.43 -3.98 -5.92
CA TYR A 48 -0.69 -3.77 -4.49
C TYR A 48 -2.00 -3.05 -4.20
N LEU A 49 -2.50 -2.19 -5.10
CA LEU A 49 -3.77 -1.50 -4.91
C LEU A 49 -4.93 -2.28 -5.55
N LEU A 50 -4.76 -2.74 -6.80
CA LEU A 50 -5.84 -3.40 -7.54
C LEU A 50 -5.85 -4.93 -7.36
N GLY A 51 -4.70 -5.55 -7.08
CA GLY A 51 -4.61 -7.01 -6.95
C GLY A 51 -4.73 -7.75 -8.29
N THR A 52 -4.33 -7.10 -9.38
CA THR A 52 -4.32 -7.71 -10.72
C THR A 52 -2.94 -8.21 -11.10
N ASP A 53 -2.85 -8.91 -12.23
CA ASP A 53 -1.56 -9.19 -12.87
C ASP A 53 -0.74 -7.89 -13.03
N SER A 54 0.58 -8.02 -12.89
CA SER A 54 1.53 -6.91 -13.03
C SER A 54 2.83 -7.37 -13.69
N GLY A 55 3.49 -6.45 -14.38
CA GLY A 55 4.74 -6.65 -15.09
C GLY A 55 6.00 -6.42 -14.27
N ILE A 56 5.95 -6.42 -12.93
CA ILE A 56 7.13 -6.23 -12.08
C ILE A 56 8.11 -7.39 -12.31
N GLN A 57 9.33 -7.06 -12.77
CA GLN A 57 10.38 -8.05 -13.04
C GLN A 57 11.40 -8.23 -11.91
N GLY A 58 11.57 -7.19 -11.08
CA GLY A 58 12.52 -7.20 -9.98
C GLY A 58 12.00 -7.98 -8.77
N GLU A 59 12.92 -8.47 -7.95
CA GLU A 59 12.55 -9.10 -6.69
C GLU A 59 12.22 -8.05 -5.62
N ALA A 60 11.29 -8.39 -4.73
CA ALA A 60 10.99 -7.57 -3.57
C ALA A 60 12.14 -7.60 -2.56
N LEU A 61 12.28 -6.54 -1.74
CA LEU A 61 13.12 -6.62 -0.54
C LEU A 61 12.73 -7.87 0.27
N GLY A 62 13.68 -8.55 0.91
CA GLY A 62 13.40 -9.76 1.68
C GLY A 62 13.31 -11.08 0.89
N SER A 63 13.39 -11.06 -0.45
CA SER A 63 13.75 -12.25 -1.25
C SER A 63 15.25 -12.60 -1.13
N SER A 64 16.05 -11.62 -0.71
CA SER A 64 17.49 -11.70 -0.43
C SER A 64 17.80 -11.11 0.95
N GLU A 65 19.04 -11.24 1.43
CA GLU A 65 19.53 -10.66 2.70
C GLU A 65 19.65 -9.12 2.65
N GLY A 66 18.57 -8.44 2.26
CA GLY A 66 18.46 -6.99 2.28
C GLY A 66 18.19 -6.44 3.68
N ILE A 67 18.59 -5.20 3.91
CA ILE A 67 18.32 -4.47 5.15
C ILE A 67 16.83 -4.12 5.20
N LYS A 68 16.15 -4.53 6.27
CA LYS A 68 14.73 -4.22 6.51
C LYS A 68 14.58 -2.86 7.20
N PRO A 69 13.44 -2.17 7.03
CA PRO A 69 13.15 -0.95 7.77
C PRO A 69 13.08 -1.21 9.28
N GLU A 70 13.47 -0.21 10.08
CA GLU A 70 13.44 -0.27 11.55
C GLU A 70 12.11 0.21 12.14
N GLU A 71 11.43 1.14 11.44
CA GLU A 71 10.22 1.84 11.92
C GLU A 71 8.92 1.32 11.29
N VAL A 72 9.03 0.43 10.28
CA VAL A 72 7.89 -0.15 9.58
C VAL A 72 7.98 -1.66 9.67
N GLU A 73 6.90 -2.30 10.12
CA GLU A 73 6.86 -3.74 10.23
C GLU A 73 6.96 -4.42 8.86
N TRP A 74 7.94 -5.31 8.74
CA TRP A 74 8.17 -6.08 7.52
C TRP A 74 7.40 -7.40 7.56
N GLN A 75 6.56 -7.64 6.55
CA GLN A 75 5.87 -8.93 6.36
C GLN A 75 6.46 -9.68 5.16
N SER A 76 6.54 -11.02 5.25
CA SER A 76 7.14 -11.87 4.21
C SER A 76 6.37 -11.81 2.89
N ALA A 77 5.05 -11.68 2.97
CA ALA A 77 4.17 -11.42 1.84
C ALA A 77 3.46 -10.09 2.07
N ALA A 78 3.59 -9.17 1.12
CA ALA A 78 2.87 -7.91 1.15
C ALA A 78 1.38 -8.13 0.85
N ILE A 79 0.53 -7.25 1.38
CA ILE A 79 -0.89 -7.25 1.02
C ILE A 79 -1.05 -6.73 -0.41
N GLU A 80 -1.73 -7.51 -1.24
CA GLU A 80 -2.14 -7.16 -2.61
C GLU A 80 -3.64 -6.87 -2.64
N GLY A 81 -4.10 -6.12 -3.65
CA GLY A 81 -5.53 -5.80 -3.78
C GLY A 81 -6.12 -5.01 -2.60
N LYS A 82 -5.42 -3.99 -2.12
CA LYS A 82 -5.83 -3.20 -0.95
C LYS A 82 -7.17 -2.46 -1.13
N LEU A 83 -7.51 -2.09 -2.36
CA LEU A 83 -8.77 -1.38 -2.64
C LEU A 83 -9.92 -2.38 -2.78
N ASP A 84 -10.93 -2.25 -1.92
CA ASP A 84 -12.20 -2.95 -2.09
C ASP A 84 -13.05 -2.30 -3.20
N LEU A 85 -12.90 -0.99 -3.41
CA LEU A 85 -13.65 -0.23 -4.42
C LEU A 85 -12.81 0.91 -5.01
N LEU A 86 -12.72 0.93 -6.35
CA LEU A 86 -12.18 2.04 -7.13
C LEU A 86 -13.28 2.60 -8.03
N VAL A 87 -13.59 3.89 -7.88
CA VAL A 87 -14.58 4.58 -8.71
C VAL A 87 -13.89 5.69 -9.50
N THR A 88 -14.03 5.66 -10.82
CA THR A 88 -13.53 6.70 -11.71
C THR A 88 -14.69 7.47 -12.32
N LEU A 89 -14.61 8.81 -12.31
CA LEU A 89 -15.56 9.70 -12.97
C LEU A 89 -14.82 10.47 -14.08
N ASP A 90 -15.25 10.24 -15.31
CA ASP A 90 -14.72 10.88 -16.54
C ASP A 90 -15.84 11.11 -17.57
N PHE A 91 -15.57 11.87 -18.64
CA PHE A 91 -16.56 12.26 -19.67
C PHE A 91 -16.29 11.65 -21.06
#